data_AF-A0A382ZNI5-F1
#
_entry.id   AF-A0A382ZNI5-F1
#
_cell.length_a   1.000
_cell.length_b   1.000
_cell.length_c   1.000
_cell.angle_alpha   90.00
_cell.angle_beta   90.00
_cell.angle_gamma   90.00
#
_symmetry.space_group_name_H-M   'P 1'
#
loop_
_entity.id
_entity.type
_entity.pdbx_description
1 polymer ?
#
loop_
_entity_poly.entity_id
_entity_poly.type
_entity_poly.pdbx_seq_one_letter_code
_entity_poly.pdbx_strand_id
1 'polypeptide(L)'
;MKSVIPYRFEEEEYEHTYILEDFYCTNPFCDCQHVTISFSQQDNPENRLTFILNFNQTQGQLPNQKKYTKVQSEIIKGFVKNLPKELLVLLKQRYMEAKAFGEKDPKS
;
A
#
# COMPACT_ATOMS: atom_id res chain seq x y z
N MET A 1 14.14 0.02 12.36
CA MET A 1 13.11 0.96 12.85
C MET A 1 11.94 0.86 11.88
N LYS A 2 10.77 0.33 12.27
CA LYS A 2 9.59 0.37 11.40
C LYS A 2 9.15 1.83 11.34
N SER A 3 9.36 2.50 10.21
CA SER A 3 8.80 3.84 10.00
C SER A 3 7.28 3.72 9.97
N VAL A 4 6.62 4.30 10.97
CA VAL A 4 5.16 4.42 11.01
C VAL A 4 4.79 5.69 10.27
N ILE A 5 3.99 5.57 9.21
CA ILE A 5 3.54 6.73 8.42
C ILE A 5 2.03 6.90 8.65
N PRO A 6 1.62 7.89 9.47
CA PRO A 6 0.21 8.15 9.74
C PRO A 6 -0.44 8.94 8.60
N TYR A 7 -1.72 8.66 8.36
CA TYR A 7 -2.58 9.34 7.39
C TYR A 7 -3.93 9.71 8.00
N ARG A 8 -4.49 10.84 7.56
CA ARG A 8 -5.89 11.22 7.77
C ARG A 8 -6.42 11.70 6.42
N PHE A 9 -7.68 11.39 6.11
CA PHE A 9 -8.26 11.64 4.78
C PHE A 9 -9.35 12.70 4.84
N GLU A 10 -9.36 13.60 3.85
CA GLU A 10 -10.39 14.64 3.71
C GLU A 10 -11.78 14.04 3.44
N GLU A 11 -11.80 12.91 2.73
CA GLU A 11 -13.00 12.15 2.38
C GLU A 11 -13.77 11.63 3.60
N GLU A 12 -13.14 11.63 4.78
CA GLU A 12 -13.73 11.27 6.07
C GLU A 12 -13.67 12.43 7.07
N GLU A 13 -13.57 13.67 6.59
CA GLU A 13 -13.47 14.87 7.45
C GLU A 13 -12.33 14.78 8.48
N TYR A 14 -11.29 14.02 8.13
CA TYR A 14 -10.16 13.70 8.99
C TYR A 14 -10.54 12.97 10.30
N GLU A 15 -11.71 12.32 10.36
CA GLU A 15 -12.23 11.67 11.57
C GLU A 15 -11.28 10.61 12.14
N HIS A 16 -10.72 9.76 11.27
CA HIS A 16 -9.89 8.64 11.66
C HIS A 16 -8.42 8.81 11.28
N THR A 17 -7.54 8.23 12.11
CA THR A 17 -6.11 8.12 11.81
C THR A 17 -5.80 6.70 11.35
N TYR A 18 -5.12 6.61 10.22
CA TYR A 18 -4.70 5.36 9.60
C TYR A 18 -3.19 5.24 9.65
N ILE A 19 -2.71 4.02 9.81
CA ILE A 19 -1.29 3.69 9.63
C ILE A 19 -1.12 3.08 8.24
N LEU A 20 -0.22 3.64 7.45
CA LEU A 20 0.18 3.05 6.17
C LEU A 20 1.13 1.88 6.42
N GLU A 21 0.75 0.73 5.87
CA GLU A 21 1.54 -0.48 5.80
C GLU A 21 1.77 -0.86 4.34
N ASP A 22 3.00 -1.22 4.00
CA ASP A 22 3.44 -1.62 2.68
C ASP A 22 3.92 -3.08 2.67
N PHE A 23 3.39 -3.88 1.73
CA PHE A 23 3.73 -5.28 1.56
C PHE A 23 4.29 -5.55 0.17
N TYR A 24 5.36 -6.34 0.13
CA TYR A 24 6.11 -6.65 -1.09
C TYR A 24 6.17 -8.15 -1.30
N CYS A 25 6.03 -8.57 -2.55
CA CYS A 25 6.32 -9.94 -2.94
C CYS A 25 7.85 -10.15 -2.96
N THR A 26 8.33 -11.05 -2.12
CA THR A 26 9.74 -11.43 -2.04
C THR A 26 10.13 -12.46 -3.11
N ASN A 27 9.18 -13.22 -3.66
CA ASN A 27 9.47 -14.25 -4.67
C ASN A 27 10.18 -13.62 -5.88
N PRO A 28 11.46 -13.96 -6.13
CA PRO A 28 12.24 -13.34 -7.20
C PRO A 28 11.77 -13.76 -8.59
N PHE A 29 11.06 -14.89 -8.70
CA PHE A 29 10.51 -15.41 -9.95
C PHE A 29 9.11 -14.84 -10.28
N CYS A 30 8.56 -13.98 -9.41
CA CYS A 30 7.28 -13.34 -9.66
C CYS A 30 7.49 -11.95 -10.28
N ASP A 31 6.95 -11.73 -11.49
CA ASP A 31 7.07 -10.49 -12.26
C ASP A 31 6.18 -9.33 -11.76
N CYS A 32 5.67 -9.41 -10.53
CA CYS A 32 4.84 -8.36 -9.95
C CYS A 32 5.64 -7.06 -9.78
N GLN A 33 5.16 -5.96 -10.37
CA GLN A 33 5.77 -4.63 -10.26
C GLN A 33 4.88 -3.66 -9.49
N HIS A 34 4.48 -4.07 -8.29
CA HIS A 34 3.59 -3.31 -7.44
C HIS A 34 3.93 -3.47 -5.96
N VAL A 35 3.38 -2.58 -5.16
CA VAL A 35 3.30 -2.71 -3.71
C VAL A 35 1.83 -2.86 -3.31
N THR A 36 1.56 -3.70 -2.32
CA THR A 36 0.26 -3.73 -1.67
C THR A 36 0.28 -2.71 -0.53
N ILE A 37 -0.58 -1.70 -0.62
CA ILE A 37 -0.73 -0.67 0.42
C ILE A 37 -1.95 -1.03 1.26
N SER A 38 -1.80 -0.92 2.58
CA SER A 38 -2.88 -1.08 3.54
C SER A 38 -2.92 0.11 4.48
N PHE A 39 -4.09 0.74 4.59
CA PHE A 39 -4.39 1.72 5.62
C PHE A 39 -5.15 1.01 6.74
N SER A 40 -4.46 0.74 7.85
CA SER A 40 -5.08 0.18 9.06
C SER A 40 -5.54 1.30 9.95
N GLN A 41 -6.85 1.41 10.21
CA GLN A 41 -7.37 2.39 11.15
C GLN A 41 -6.83 2.09 12.56
N GLN A 42 -6.39 3.13 13.26
CA GLN A 42 -5.67 2.97 14.54
C GLN A 42 -6.56 2.50 15.69
N ASP A 43 -7.81 2.97 15.72
CA ASP A 43 -8.83 2.67 16.73
C ASP A 43 -9.72 1.48 16.36
N ASN A 44 -9.77 1.10 15.07
CA ASN A 44 -10.52 -0.06 14.59
C ASN A 44 -9.79 -0.81 13.45
N PRO A 45 -8.80 -1.68 13.76
CA PRO A 45 -7.98 -2.35 12.76
C PRO A 45 -8.74 -3.24 11.76
N GLU A 46 -9.98 -3.62 12.08
CA GLU A 46 -10.88 -4.36 11.18
C GLU A 46 -11.37 -3.48 10.01
N ASN A 47 -11.41 -2.14 10.20
CA ASN A 47 -11.68 -1.19 9.13
C ASN A 47 -10.40 -0.88 8.35
N ARG A 48 -9.91 -1.90 7.65
CA ARG A 48 -8.69 -1.84 6.85
C ARG A 48 -9.02 -1.61 5.38
N LEU A 49 -8.32 -0.66 4.78
CA LEU A 49 -8.38 -0.38 3.35
C LEU A 49 -7.10 -0.84 2.66
N THR A 50 -7.18 -1.92 1.87
CA THR A 50 -6.02 -2.48 1.18
C THR A 50 -6.20 -2.39 -0.34
N PHE A 51 -5.16 -2.03 -1.08
CA PHE A 51 -5.18 -1.97 -2.54
C PHE A 51 -3.79 -2.21 -3.13
N ILE A 52 -3.73 -2.47 -4.44
CA ILE A 52 -2.49 -2.59 -5.19
C ILE A 52 -2.11 -1.21 -5.75
N LEU A 53 -0.87 -0.79 -5.54
CA LEU A 53 -0.27 0.40 -6.14
C LEU A 53 0.88 -0.01 -7.07
N ASN A 54 0.72 0.28 -8.37
CA ASN A 54 1.77 0.08 -9.36
C ASN A 54 2.72 1.30 -9.37
N PHE A 55 4.00 1.10 -9.70
CA PHE A 55 4.99 2.19 -9.71
C PHE A 55 4.80 3.22 -10.84
N ASN A 56 3.89 2.94 -11.79
CA ASN A 56 3.41 3.91 -12.78
C ASN A 56 2.19 4.72 -12.27
N GLN A 57 1.93 4.72 -10.96
CA GLN A 57 0.84 5.43 -10.28
C GLN A 57 -0.57 5.02 -10.76
N THR A 58 -0.73 3.75 -11.13
CA THR A 58 -2.04 3.14 -11.31
C THR A 58 -2.37 2.24 -10.12
N GLN A 59 -3.65 2.00 -9.88
CA GLN A 59 -4.12 1.17 -8.77
C GLN A 59 -4.94 -0.03 -9.23
N GLY A 60 -4.94 -1.06 -8.39
CA GLY A 60 -5.73 -2.28 -8.58
C GLY A 60 -6.33 -2.78 -7.27
N GLN A 61 -7.15 -3.81 -7.37
CA GLN A 61 -7.76 -4.50 -6.24
C GLN A 61 -7.12 -5.88 -6.09
N LEU A 62 -6.99 -6.38 -4.86
CA LEU A 62 -6.48 -7.73 -4.64
C LEU A 62 -7.49 -8.78 -5.11
N PRO A 63 -7.04 -9.97 -5.53
CA PRO A 63 -7.93 -11.08 -5.82
C PRO A 63 -8.86 -11.39 -4.65
N ASN A 64 -10.12 -11.71 -4.92
CA ASN A 64 -11.15 -12.09 -3.92
C ASN A 64 -11.45 -11.04 -2.85
N GLN A 65 -11.02 -9.79 -3.04
CA GLN A 65 -11.35 -8.71 -2.12
C GLN A 65 -12.80 -8.21 -2.34
N LYS A 66 -13.50 -7.86 -1.26
CA LYS A 66 -14.81 -7.19 -1.34
C LYS A 66 -14.67 -5.85 -2.08
N LYS A 67 -15.69 -5.46 -2.84
CA LYS A 67 -15.72 -4.14 -3.49
C LYS A 67 -15.58 -3.04 -2.44
N TYR A 68 -14.79 -2.02 -2.78
CA TYR A 68 -14.67 -0.82 -1.97
C TYR A 68 -16.01 -0.10 -1.84
N THR A 69 -16.21 0.56 -0.70
CA THR A 69 -17.27 1.56 -0.57
C THR A 69 -16.95 2.77 -1.45
N LYS A 70 -17.92 3.69 -1.60
CA LYS A 70 -17.70 4.95 -2.33
C LYS A 70 -16.57 5.77 -1.69
N VAL A 71 -16.61 5.95 -0.37
CA VAL A 71 -15.60 6.69 0.41
C VAL A 71 -14.22 6.05 0.24
N GLN A 72 -14.10 4.74 0.41
CA GLN A 72 -12.83 4.02 0.20
C GLN A 72 -12.28 4.19 -1.22
N SER A 73 -13.15 4.20 -2.23
CA SER A 73 -12.75 4.44 -3.62
C SER A 73 -12.25 5.87 -3.85
N GLU A 74 -12.84 6.86 -3.17
CA GLU A 74 -12.42 8.26 -3.21
C GLU A 74 -11.07 8.43 -2.50
N ILE A 75 -10.89 7.86 -1.31
CA ILE A 75 -9.62 7.81 -0.58
C ILE A 75 -8.50 7.24 -1.45
N ILE A 76 -8.71 6.06 -2.08
CA ILE A 76 -7.68 5.44 -2.94
C ILE A 76 -7.32 6.38 -4.10
N LYS A 77 -8.33 6.96 -4.77
CA LYS A 77 -8.08 7.87 -5.89
C LYS A 77 -7.33 9.13 -5.44
N GLY A 78 -7.73 9.73 -4.32
CA GLY A 78 -7.09 10.91 -3.74
C GLY A 78 -5.64 10.63 -3.37
N PHE A 79 -5.38 9.52 -2.67
CA PHE A 79 -4.03 9.09 -2.31
C PHE A 79 -3.13 8.86 -3.52
N VAL A 80 -3.60 8.11 -4.53
CA VAL A 80 -2.80 7.80 -5.73
C VAL A 80 -2.50 9.07 -6.54
N LYS A 81 -3.50 9.95 -6.72
CA LYS A 81 -3.35 11.20 -7.47
C LYS A 81 -2.36 12.16 -6.80
N ASN A 82 -2.33 12.18 -5.48
CA ASN A 82 -1.51 13.10 -4.69
C ASN A 82 -0.28 12.42 -4.07
N LEU A 83 0.11 11.24 -4.56
CA LEU A 83 1.21 10.46 -4.01
C LEU A 83 2.53 11.26 -4.09
N PRO A 84 3.18 11.58 -2.95
CA PRO A 84 4.45 12.29 -2.97
C PRO A 84 5.52 11.51 -3.73
N LYS A 85 6.34 12.21 -4.51
CA LYS A 85 7.40 11.57 -5.32
C LYS A 85 8.41 10.83 -4.44
N GLU A 86 8.73 11.40 -3.28
CA GLU A 86 9.65 10.84 -2.30
C GLU A 86 9.11 9.53 -1.72
N LEU A 87 7.80 9.47 -1.45
CA LEU A 87 7.15 8.25 -0.98
C LEU A 87 7.14 7.18 -2.09
N LEU A 88 6.86 7.55 -3.34
CA LEU A 88 6.94 6.61 -4.46
C LEU A 88 8.36 6.04 -4.63
N VAL A 89 9.39 6.89 -4.51
CA VAL A 89 10.80 6.46 -4.55
C VAL A 89 11.10 5.49 -3.40
N LEU A 90 10.67 5.81 -2.17
CA LEU A 90 10.83 4.94 -1.01
C LEU A 90 10.16 3.57 -1.22
N LEU A 91 8.92 3.55 -1.71
CA LEU A 91 8.18 2.32 -1.97
C LEU A 91 8.86 1.47 -3.05
N LYS A 92 9.41 2.11 -4.09
CA LYS A 92 10.16 1.43 -5.15
C LYS A 92 11.48 0.87 -4.64
N GLN A 93 12.19 1.60 -3.76
CA GLN A 93 13.42 1.11 -3.15
C GLN A 93 13.16 -0.14 -2.31
N ARG A 94 12.15 -0.11 -1.41
CA ARG A 94 11.78 -1.25 -0.57
C ARG A 94 11.33 -2.46 -1.38
N TYR A 95 10.66 -2.25 -2.52
CA TYR A 95 10.34 -3.32 -3.46
C TYR A 95 11.60 -4.02 -4.01
N MET A 96 12.60 -3.24 -4.44
CA MET A 96 13.87 -3.80 -4.93
C MET A 96 14.61 -4.57 -3.82
N GLU A 97 14.59 -4.04 -2.59
CA GLU A 97 15.16 -4.72 -1.42
C GLU A 97 14.46 -6.05 -1.12
N ALA A 98 13.12 -6.10 -1.22
CA ALA A 98 12.35 -7.32 -1.00
C ALA A 98 12.63 -8.40 -2.07
N LYS A 99 12.79 -8.01 -3.34
CA LYS A 99 13.20 -8.93 -4.42
C LYS A 99 14.60 -9.48 -4.20
N ALA A 100 15.56 -8.60 -3.90
CA ALA A 100 16.94 -9.00 -3.61
C ALA A 100 17.02 -9.91 -2.36
N PHE A 101 16.14 -9.73 -1.38
CA PHE A 101 16.02 -10.64 -0.23
C PHE A 101 15.61 -12.04 -0.67
N GLY A 102 14.55 -12.19 -1.48
CA GLY A 102 14.11 -13.51 -1.95
C GLY A 102 15.08 -14.18 -2.93
N GLU A 103 15.90 -13.44 -3.67
CA GLU A 103 17.00 -14.02 -4.47
C GLU A 103 18.07 -14.67 -3.58
N LYS A 104 18.35 -14.08 -2.41
CA LYS A 104 19.33 -14.60 -1.47
C LYS A 104 18.82 -15.78 -0.64
N ASP A 105 17.50 -15.86 -0.43
CA ASP A 105 16.85 -16.95 0.29
C ASP A 105 15.59 -17.47 -0.44
N PRO A 106 15.77 -18.23 -1.54
CA PRO A 106 14.68 -18.65 -2.42
C PRO A 106 13.78 -19.77 -1.83
N LYS A 107 14.01 -20.21 -0.60
CA LYS A 107 13.26 -21.32 0.05
C LYS A 107 12.27 -20.87 1.12
N SER A 108 12.14 -19.56 1.37
CA SER A 108 11.31 -19.03 2.47
C SER A 108 9.84 -18.83 2.10
#